data_AF-A0A7X7Q4H4-F1
#
_entry.id   AF-A0A7X7Q4H4-F1
#
_cell.length_a   1.000
_cell.length_b   1.000
_cell.length_c   1.000
_cell.angle_alpha   90.00
_cell.angle_beta   90.00
_cell.angle_gamma   90.00
#
_symmetry.space_group_name_H-M   'P 1'
#
loop_
_entity.id
_entity.type
_entity.pdbx_description
1 polymer ?
#
loop_
_entity_poly.entity_id
_entity_poly.type
_entity_poly.pdbx_seq_one_letter_code
_entity_poly.pdbx_strand_id
1 'polypeptide(L)'
;MRLRSRERGRLRSSESLPKAFGRGAAIRGRFVRRLLRWFRENGRRFPWRETRDPYEVLVAELMLQRTQASQVVDVYVGFLHDYPNLDSTRSLTARKLRTYLAPLGLAKRVPLVKGALSRLLKDHNGRVPRTYSELNALPGVGPYTANAVRCFAHGSSVALVDANIVRILTRVFGIRSRKRLRTDAQFAELAGTMLAATRPREY
;
A
#
# COMPACT_ATOMS: atom_id res chain seq x y z
N MET A 1 -46.70 19.21 -42.71
CA MET A 1 -46.19 17.82 -42.69
C MET A 1 -44.67 17.88 -42.84
N ARG A 2 -43.96 18.14 -41.73
CA ARG A 2 -43.12 17.19 -40.96
C ARG A 2 -42.00 16.51 -41.76
N LEU A 3 -40.83 16.46 -41.09
CA LEU A 3 -39.65 15.58 -41.24
C LEU A 3 -38.53 16.08 -42.17
N ARG A 4 -37.24 16.06 -41.83
CA ARG A 4 -36.47 15.82 -40.58
C ARG A 4 -35.04 16.30 -40.91
N SER A 5 -34.57 17.38 -40.28
CA SER A 5 -33.13 17.68 -40.26
C SER A 5 -32.49 16.76 -39.22
N ARG A 6 -31.61 15.86 -39.67
CA ARG A 6 -30.74 15.04 -38.82
C ARG A 6 -29.46 15.84 -38.56
N GLU A 7 -29.47 16.66 -37.51
CA GLU A 7 -28.22 17.08 -36.88
C GLU A 7 -27.56 15.86 -36.22
N ARG A 8 -26.44 15.43 -36.79
CA ARG A 8 -25.56 14.43 -36.18
C ARG A 8 -24.99 15.06 -34.91
N GLY A 9 -25.31 14.46 -33.77
CA GLY A 9 -24.85 14.89 -32.47
C GLY A 9 -23.34 15.11 -32.46
N ARG A 10 -22.95 16.36 -32.18
CA ARG A 10 -21.60 16.72 -31.79
C ARG A 10 -21.14 15.76 -30.70
N LEU A 11 -20.05 15.06 -30.99
CA LEU A 11 -19.20 14.39 -30.01
C LEU A 11 -19.01 15.35 -28.85
N ARG A 12 -19.51 14.97 -27.67
CA ARG A 12 -19.31 15.71 -26.42
C ARG A 12 -17.81 15.77 -26.16
N SER A 13 -17.26 16.93 -26.44
CA SER A 13 -15.94 17.38 -26.04
C SER A 13 -15.78 17.23 -24.53
N SER A 14 -14.66 16.61 -24.14
CA SER A 14 -13.99 16.72 -22.84
C SER A 14 -14.88 17.16 -21.68
N GLU A 15 -15.48 16.20 -20.98
CA GLU A 15 -15.93 16.42 -19.60
C GLU A 15 -14.68 16.73 -18.76
N SER A 16 -14.35 18.02 -18.72
CA SER A 16 -13.49 18.62 -17.72
C SER A 16 -13.96 18.17 -16.35
N LEU A 17 -13.02 17.65 -15.55
CA LEU A 17 -13.25 17.21 -14.18
C LEU A 17 -14.00 18.32 -13.43
N PRO A 18 -15.07 18.01 -12.66
CA PRO A 18 -15.80 19.02 -11.91
C PRO A 18 -14.83 19.85 -11.06
N LYS A 19 -14.96 21.19 -11.14
CA LYS A 19 -14.29 22.20 -10.30
C LYS A 19 -14.71 22.09 -8.83
N ALA A 20 -14.48 20.94 -8.23
CA ALA A 20 -14.80 20.59 -6.84
C ALA A 20 -13.55 20.11 -6.07
N PHE A 21 -12.35 20.42 -6.53
CA PHE A 21 -11.11 20.33 -5.73
C PHE A 21 -11.04 21.50 -4.72
N GLY A 22 -12.11 21.67 -3.95
CA GLY A 22 -12.42 22.85 -3.16
C GLY A 22 -11.78 22.88 -1.77
N ARG A 23 -10.50 22.53 -1.66
CA ARG A 23 -9.65 22.95 -0.53
C ARG A 23 -8.22 23.16 -1.05
N GLY A 24 -7.84 24.42 -1.28
CA GLY A 24 -6.57 24.82 -1.89
C GLY A 24 -5.31 24.28 -1.20
N ALA A 25 -4.15 24.44 -1.83
CA ALA A 25 -2.86 23.92 -1.34
C ALA A 25 -2.58 24.25 0.14
N ALA A 26 -3.01 25.42 0.61
CA ALA A 26 -2.92 25.83 2.01
C ALA A 26 -3.68 24.91 2.98
N ILE A 27 -4.87 24.42 2.59
CA ILE A 27 -5.65 23.49 3.43
C ILE A 27 -5.00 22.11 3.44
N ARG A 28 -4.50 21.64 2.30
CA ARG A 28 -3.74 20.38 2.23
C ARG A 28 -2.50 20.45 3.13
N GLY A 29 -1.72 21.52 3.04
CA GLY A 29 -0.57 21.74 3.92
C GLY A 29 -0.95 21.80 5.41
N ARG A 30 -2.06 22.47 5.78
CA ARG A 30 -2.57 22.47 7.15
C ARG A 30 -3.00 21.09 7.63
N PHE A 31 -3.69 20.32 6.79
CA PHE A 31 -4.11 18.95 7.09
C PHE A 31 -2.89 18.07 7.37
N VAL A 32 -1.91 18.08 6.47
CA VAL A 32 -0.67 17.30 6.60
C VAL A 32 0.08 17.66 7.88
N ARG A 33 0.27 18.96 8.19
CA ARG A 33 0.93 19.38 9.44
C ARG A 33 0.21 18.91 10.69
N ARG A 34 -1.13 18.95 10.70
CA ARG A 34 -1.95 18.47 11.84
C ARG A 34 -1.86 16.95 11.97
N LEU A 35 -1.93 16.23 10.86
CA LEU A 35 -1.81 14.76 10.83
C LEU A 35 -0.44 14.31 11.38
N LEU A 36 0.65 14.91 10.90
CA LEU A 36 1.99 14.59 11.38
C LEU A 36 2.19 14.93 12.86
N ARG A 37 1.65 16.06 13.33
CA ARG A 37 1.69 16.42 14.75
C ARG A 37 0.96 15.37 15.60
N TRP A 38 -0.28 15.04 15.22
CA TRP A 38 -1.06 14.02 15.89
C TRP A 38 -0.34 12.66 15.88
N PHE A 39 0.28 12.28 14.76
CA PHE A 39 1.02 11.03 14.65
C PHE A 39 2.24 10.97 15.57
N ARG A 40 2.97 12.08 15.78
CA ARG A 40 4.08 12.10 16.74
C ARG A 40 3.63 11.87 18.18
N GLU A 41 2.46 12.37 18.55
CA GLU A 41 1.92 12.29 19.92
C GLU A 41 1.13 11.00 20.16
N ASN A 42 0.47 10.44 19.13
CA ASN A 42 -0.51 9.35 19.27
C ASN A 42 -0.16 8.12 18.41
N GLY A 43 0.93 8.18 17.64
CA GLY A 43 1.33 7.12 16.73
C GLY A 43 1.70 5.84 17.47
N ARG A 44 1.06 4.74 17.09
CA ARG A 44 1.40 3.42 17.62
C ARG A 44 2.79 2.98 17.13
N ARG A 45 3.57 2.40 18.02
CA ARG A 45 4.83 1.73 17.67
C ARG A 45 4.56 0.29 17.26
N PHE A 46 5.23 -0.15 16.20
CA PHE A 46 5.20 -1.52 15.73
C PHE A 46 6.60 -1.88 15.23
N PRO A 47 7.07 -3.13 15.40
CA PRO A 47 8.44 -3.52 15.03
C PRO A 47 8.80 -3.19 13.56
N TRP A 48 7.90 -3.45 12.61
CA TRP A 48 8.12 -3.13 11.19
C TRP A 48 8.18 -1.63 10.87
N ARG A 49 7.82 -0.75 11.81
CA ARG A 49 8.01 0.71 11.67
C ARG A 49 9.40 1.17 12.10
N GLU A 50 10.18 0.31 12.74
CA GLU A 50 11.50 0.63 13.29
C GLU A 50 12.64 0.11 12.42
N THR A 51 12.33 -0.74 11.43
CA THR A 51 13.29 -1.27 10.47
C THR A 51 13.30 -0.53 9.12
N ARG A 52 14.40 -0.65 8.38
CA ARG A 52 14.52 -0.29 6.95
C ARG A 52 14.84 -1.50 6.09
N ASP A 53 14.95 -2.68 6.70
CA ASP A 53 15.28 -3.89 5.98
C ASP A 53 14.12 -4.26 5.02
N PRO A 54 14.38 -4.38 3.71
CA PRO A 54 13.34 -4.71 2.74
C PRO A 54 12.66 -6.06 2.96
N TYR A 55 13.38 -7.06 3.48
CA TYR A 55 12.83 -8.37 3.77
C TYR A 55 11.87 -8.30 4.97
N GLU A 56 12.29 -7.65 6.05
CA GLU A 56 11.45 -7.44 7.22
C GLU A 56 10.19 -6.63 6.90
N VAL A 57 10.30 -5.57 6.09
CA VAL A 57 9.15 -4.78 5.63
C VAL A 57 8.21 -5.64 4.77
N LEU A 58 8.75 -6.42 3.83
CA LEU A 58 7.93 -7.29 2.97
C LEU A 58 7.18 -8.36 3.79
N VAL A 59 7.85 -8.99 4.76
CA VAL A 59 7.22 -9.99 5.64
C VAL A 59 6.07 -9.37 6.43
N ALA A 60 6.28 -8.20 7.03
CA ALA A 60 5.23 -7.48 7.75
C ALA A 60 4.04 -7.16 6.83
N GLU A 61 4.30 -6.63 5.64
CA GLU A 61 3.26 -6.29 4.67
C GLU A 61 2.45 -7.52 4.20
N LEU A 62 3.10 -8.68 4.04
CA LEU A 62 2.42 -9.93 3.70
C LEU A 62 1.52 -10.43 4.84
N MET A 63 1.95 -10.25 6.09
CA MET A 63 1.21 -10.66 7.29
C MET A 63 0.09 -9.68 7.68
N LEU A 64 0.20 -8.40 7.33
CA LEU A 64 -0.81 -7.38 7.61
C LEU A 64 -2.03 -7.46 6.68
N GLN A 65 -1.99 -8.29 5.64
CA GLN A 65 -3.08 -8.39 4.67
C GLN A 65 -4.33 -9.03 5.29
N ARG A 66 -5.36 -8.20 5.53
CA ARG A 66 -6.65 -8.61 6.14
C ARG A 66 -6.53 -9.06 7.60
N THR A 67 -5.51 -8.59 8.31
CA THR A 67 -5.28 -8.90 9.73
C THR A 67 -5.10 -7.61 10.53
N GLN A 68 -5.40 -7.64 11.83
CA GLN A 68 -5.18 -6.49 12.70
C GLN A 68 -3.70 -6.41 13.10
N ALA A 69 -3.13 -5.20 13.07
CA ALA A 69 -1.72 -4.98 13.38
C ALA A 69 -1.30 -5.53 14.75
N SER A 70 -2.12 -5.42 15.79
CA SER A 70 -1.81 -5.99 17.12
C SER A 70 -1.62 -7.51 17.10
N GLN A 71 -2.38 -8.23 16.27
CA GLN A 71 -2.27 -9.69 16.16
C GLN A 71 -1.00 -10.13 15.42
N VAL A 72 -0.46 -9.24 14.57
CA VAL A 72 0.72 -9.55 13.75
C VAL A 72 2.02 -9.46 14.56
N VAL A 73 2.08 -8.65 15.63
CA VAL A 73 3.31 -8.35 16.36
C VAL A 73 4.06 -9.62 16.79
N ASP A 74 3.42 -10.50 17.55
CA ASP A 74 4.09 -11.68 18.11
C ASP A 74 4.47 -12.69 17.01
N VAL A 75 3.59 -12.87 16.02
CA VAL A 75 3.84 -13.76 14.88
C VAL A 75 5.01 -13.26 14.03
N TYR A 76 5.08 -11.95 13.81
CA TYR A 76 6.15 -11.32 13.04
C TYR A 76 7.50 -11.44 13.75
N VAL A 77 7.55 -11.11 15.05
CA VAL A 77 8.77 -11.20 15.85
C VAL A 77 9.26 -12.65 15.91
N GLY A 78 8.37 -13.61 16.19
CA GLY A 78 8.72 -15.03 16.20
C GLY A 78 9.18 -15.55 14.84
N PHE A 79 8.55 -15.09 13.75
CA PHE A 79 8.96 -15.45 12.39
C PHE A 79 10.37 -14.94 12.07
N LEU A 80 10.68 -13.67 12.39
CA LEU A 80 12.00 -13.10 12.14
C LEU A 80 13.08 -13.65 13.06
N HIS A 81 12.72 -14.11 14.26
CA HIS A 81 13.64 -14.85 15.11
C HIS A 81 14.08 -16.17 14.46
N ASP A 82 13.12 -16.97 13.98
CA ASP A 82 13.42 -18.25 13.32
C ASP A 82 14.03 -18.06 11.91
N TYR A 83 13.65 -16.98 11.24
CA TYR A 83 14.03 -16.67 9.86
C TYR A 83 14.51 -15.20 9.74
N PRO A 84 15.73 -14.89 10.19
CA PRO A 84 16.21 -13.51 10.26
C PRO A 84 16.53 -12.87 8.90
N ASN A 85 16.63 -13.67 7.83
CA ASN A 85 16.91 -13.17 6.48
C ASN A 85 16.29 -14.09 5.40
N LEU A 86 16.29 -13.64 4.15
CA LEU A 86 15.74 -14.43 3.04
C LEU A 86 16.38 -15.82 2.92
N ASP A 87 17.70 -15.95 3.07
CA ASP A 87 18.38 -17.25 2.92
C ASP A 87 17.97 -18.27 3.98
N SER A 88 17.70 -17.83 5.22
CA SER A 88 17.19 -18.72 6.27
C SER A 88 15.85 -19.37 5.88
N THR A 89 15.04 -18.70 5.04
CA THR A 89 13.76 -19.23 4.56
C THR A 89 13.90 -20.37 3.55
N ARG A 90 15.12 -20.72 3.10
CA ARG A 90 15.35 -21.90 2.24
C ARG A 90 14.85 -23.19 2.89
N SER A 91 14.98 -23.30 4.22
CA SER A 91 14.50 -24.43 5.03
C SER A 91 13.00 -24.34 5.37
N LEU A 92 12.33 -23.23 5.08
CA LEU A 92 10.94 -22.97 5.47
C LEU A 92 9.96 -23.87 4.70
N THR A 93 9.45 -24.88 5.37
CA THR A 93 8.40 -25.76 4.82
C THR A 93 7.05 -25.06 4.77
N ALA A 94 6.16 -25.48 3.87
CA ALA A 94 4.79 -24.94 3.82
C ALA A 94 4.02 -25.23 5.12
N ARG A 95 4.30 -26.37 5.76
CA ARG A 95 3.73 -26.76 7.05
C ARG A 95 4.16 -25.79 8.17
N LYS A 96 5.46 -25.48 8.28
CA LYS A 96 5.97 -24.50 9.25
C LYS A 96 5.48 -23.08 8.94
N LEU A 97 5.45 -22.66 7.68
CA LEU A 97 4.86 -21.36 7.34
C LEU A 97 3.37 -21.27 7.72
N ARG A 98 2.61 -22.36 7.59
CA ARG A 98 1.22 -22.41 8.02
C ARG A 98 1.06 -22.17 9.51
N THR A 99 2.00 -22.60 10.37
CA THR A 99 1.89 -22.35 11.82
C THR A 99 1.97 -20.87 12.16
N TYR A 100 2.69 -20.07 11.36
CA TYR A 100 2.73 -18.61 11.48
C TYR A 100 1.48 -17.94 10.92
N LEU A 101 1.03 -18.37 9.73
CA LEU A 101 -0.06 -17.68 9.03
C LEU A 101 -1.46 -18.06 9.52
N ALA A 102 -1.67 -19.25 10.09
CA ALA A 102 -2.98 -19.68 10.54
C ALA A 102 -3.57 -18.81 11.67
N PRO A 103 -2.82 -18.45 12.73
CA PRO A 103 -3.29 -17.52 13.77
C PRO A 103 -3.74 -16.15 13.23
N LEU A 104 -3.16 -15.72 12.11
CA LEU A 104 -3.51 -14.45 11.44
C LEU A 104 -4.73 -14.56 10.51
N GLY A 105 -5.34 -15.75 10.37
CA GLY A 105 -6.39 -16.02 9.39
C GLY A 105 -5.87 -16.18 7.95
N LEU A 106 -4.56 -16.36 7.78
CA LEU A 106 -3.87 -16.34 6.49
C LEU A 106 -3.38 -17.72 6.04
N ALA A 107 -3.88 -18.82 6.62
CA ALA A 107 -3.48 -20.18 6.25
C ALA A 107 -3.62 -20.47 4.73
N LYS A 108 -4.66 -19.89 4.09
CA LYS A 108 -4.88 -20.02 2.63
C LYS A 108 -3.86 -19.26 1.79
N ARG A 109 -3.09 -18.34 2.39
CA ARG A 109 -2.05 -17.54 1.71
C ARG A 109 -0.67 -18.18 1.74
N VAL A 110 -0.50 -19.32 2.42
CA VAL A 110 0.78 -20.05 2.45
C VAL A 110 1.41 -20.23 1.06
N PRO A 111 0.67 -20.62 0.00
CA PRO A 111 1.25 -20.75 -1.34
C PRO A 111 1.78 -19.42 -1.90
N LEU A 112 1.09 -18.31 -1.63
CA LEU A 112 1.49 -16.98 -2.10
C LEU A 112 2.74 -16.49 -1.36
N VAL A 113 2.74 -16.55 -0.03
CA VAL A 113 3.87 -16.09 0.79
C VAL A 113 5.11 -16.95 0.50
N LYS A 114 4.96 -18.27 0.47
CA LYS A 114 6.07 -19.16 0.11
C LYS A 114 6.54 -18.91 -1.33
N GLY A 115 5.62 -18.72 -2.27
CA GLY A 115 5.92 -18.38 -3.65
C GLY A 115 6.74 -17.10 -3.80
N ALA A 116 6.41 -16.04 -3.05
CA ALA A 116 7.19 -14.81 -3.03
C ALA A 116 8.62 -15.04 -2.51
N LEU A 117 8.77 -15.71 -1.36
CA LEU A 117 10.09 -15.98 -0.78
C LEU A 117 10.94 -16.85 -1.71
N SER A 118 10.35 -17.90 -2.30
CA SER A 118 11.05 -18.75 -3.27
C SER A 118 11.44 -18.00 -4.55
N ARG A 119 10.59 -17.10 -5.05
CA ARG A 119 10.89 -16.25 -6.22
C ARG A 119 12.07 -15.32 -5.94
N LEU A 120 12.13 -14.73 -4.75
CA LEU A 120 13.24 -13.87 -4.33
C LEU A 120 14.57 -14.64 -4.27
N LEU A 121 14.55 -15.85 -3.71
CA LEU A 121 15.73 -16.71 -3.64
C LEU A 121 16.22 -17.16 -5.03
N LYS A 122 15.30 -17.48 -5.94
CA LYS A 122 15.63 -18.03 -7.26
C LYS A 122 16.00 -16.96 -8.29
N ASP A 123 15.20 -15.89 -8.36
CA ASP A 123 15.25 -14.96 -9.49
C ASP A 123 15.85 -13.60 -9.11
N HIS A 124 16.01 -13.32 -7.81
CA HIS A 124 16.54 -12.05 -7.30
C HIS A 124 17.74 -12.23 -6.37
N ASN A 125 18.45 -13.37 -6.46
CA ASN A 125 19.67 -13.66 -5.69
C ASN A 125 19.50 -13.44 -4.17
N GLY A 126 18.34 -13.80 -3.63
CA GLY A 126 18.05 -13.65 -2.20
C GLY A 126 17.88 -12.19 -1.74
N ARG A 127 17.57 -11.26 -2.65
CA ARG A 127 17.35 -9.84 -2.35
C ARG A 127 15.96 -9.40 -2.74
N VAL A 128 15.36 -8.53 -1.92
CA VAL A 128 14.10 -7.86 -2.29
C VAL A 128 14.40 -6.78 -3.34
N PRO A 129 13.75 -6.83 -4.52
CA PRO A 129 14.00 -5.87 -5.58
C PRO A 129 13.48 -4.47 -5.23
N ARG A 130 14.05 -3.45 -5.86
CA ARG A 130 13.70 -2.04 -5.60
C ARG A 130 12.63 -1.50 -6.53
N THR A 131 12.41 -2.14 -7.68
CA THR A 131 11.51 -1.62 -8.71
C THR A 131 10.07 -2.09 -8.45
N TYR A 132 9.11 -1.24 -8.85
CA TYR A 132 7.70 -1.58 -8.72
C TYR A 132 7.33 -2.83 -9.53
N SER A 133 7.85 -2.95 -10.76
CA SER A 133 7.54 -4.06 -11.66
C SER A 133 7.94 -5.40 -11.05
N GLU A 134 9.16 -5.50 -10.56
CA GLU A 134 9.67 -6.73 -9.94
C GLU A 134 8.93 -7.06 -8.65
N LEU A 135 8.69 -6.07 -7.78
CA LEU A 135 7.94 -6.29 -6.54
C LEU A 135 6.50 -6.76 -6.82
N ASN A 136 5.81 -6.11 -7.74
CA ASN A 136 4.42 -6.43 -8.08
C ASN A 136 4.29 -7.75 -8.86
N ALA A 137 5.38 -8.29 -9.39
CA ALA A 137 5.41 -9.63 -9.99
C ALA A 137 5.51 -10.76 -8.94
N LEU A 138 5.84 -10.45 -7.68
CA LEU A 138 5.93 -11.46 -6.62
C LEU A 138 4.53 -11.99 -6.24
N PRO A 139 4.37 -13.31 -6.06
CA PRO A 139 3.10 -13.90 -5.62
C PRO A 139 2.55 -13.26 -4.34
N GLY A 140 1.30 -12.79 -4.38
CA GLY A 140 0.64 -12.19 -3.22
C GLY A 140 1.08 -10.75 -2.89
N VAL A 141 1.99 -10.18 -3.67
CA VAL A 141 2.34 -8.76 -3.63
C VAL A 141 1.50 -8.03 -4.68
N GLY A 142 0.68 -7.09 -4.21
CA GLY A 142 -0.08 -6.20 -5.10
C GLY A 142 0.46 -4.77 -5.10
N PRO A 143 -0.22 -3.84 -5.80
CA PRO A 143 0.26 -2.46 -5.96
C PRO A 143 0.56 -1.73 -4.64
N TYR A 144 -0.27 -1.96 -3.62
CA TYR A 144 -0.06 -1.38 -2.29
C TYR A 144 1.23 -1.90 -1.66
N THR A 145 1.39 -3.23 -1.53
CA THR A 145 2.57 -3.83 -0.88
C THR A 145 3.86 -3.51 -1.64
N ALA A 146 3.82 -3.52 -2.98
CA ALA A 146 4.99 -3.11 -3.78
C ALA A 146 5.41 -1.67 -3.46
N ASN A 147 4.45 -0.74 -3.39
CA ASN A 147 4.76 0.64 -3.02
C ASN A 147 5.13 0.81 -1.54
N ALA A 148 4.55 0.01 -0.65
CA ALA A 148 4.88 0.03 0.78
C ALA A 148 6.34 -0.37 1.00
N VAL A 149 6.82 -1.43 0.35
CA VAL A 149 8.24 -1.82 0.38
C VAL A 149 9.12 -0.70 -0.17
N ARG A 150 8.76 -0.12 -1.32
CA ARG A 150 9.51 1.01 -1.92
C ARG A 150 9.56 2.23 -1.02
N CYS A 151 8.47 2.56 -0.34
CA CYS A 151 8.38 3.71 0.56
C CYS A 151 9.16 3.44 1.87
N PHE A 152 8.81 2.37 2.58
CA PHE A 152 9.32 2.14 3.93
C PHE A 152 10.76 1.63 3.98
N ALA A 153 11.16 0.79 3.02
CA ALA A 153 12.51 0.23 2.96
C ALA A 153 13.45 1.07 2.08
N HIS A 154 12.97 1.60 0.95
CA HIS A 154 13.81 2.32 -0.01
C HIS A 154 13.62 3.84 -0.03
N GLY A 155 12.74 4.39 0.80
CA GLY A 155 12.51 5.84 0.90
C GLY A 155 11.90 6.47 -0.37
N SER A 156 11.30 5.66 -1.25
CA SER A 156 10.68 6.16 -2.47
C SER A 156 9.50 7.07 -2.14
N SER A 157 9.43 8.23 -2.80
CA SER A 157 8.32 9.16 -2.66
C SER A 157 7.10 8.67 -3.44
N VAL A 158 6.36 7.72 -2.84
CA VAL A 158 5.15 7.14 -3.43
C VAL A 158 4.02 7.16 -2.40
N ALA A 159 2.86 7.70 -2.81
CA ALA A 159 1.69 7.72 -1.95
C ALA A 159 1.10 6.31 -1.76
N LEU A 160 0.94 5.91 -0.50
CA LEU A 160 0.29 4.65 -0.13
C LEU A 160 -1.20 4.89 0.06
N VAL A 161 -2.03 4.31 -0.81
CA VAL A 161 -3.48 4.47 -0.74
C VAL A 161 -4.13 3.13 -0.44
N ASP A 162 -4.63 2.99 0.78
CA ASP A 162 -5.46 1.86 1.21
C ASP A 162 -6.91 2.32 1.46
N ALA A 163 -7.74 1.42 1.99
CA ALA A 163 -9.13 1.75 2.31
C ALA A 163 -9.25 2.80 3.44
N ASN A 164 -8.29 2.87 4.35
CA ASN A 164 -8.29 3.84 5.43
C ASN A 164 -7.97 5.24 4.89
N ILE A 165 -6.95 5.36 4.04
CA ILE A 165 -6.58 6.61 3.36
C ILE A 165 -7.73 7.09 2.48
N VAL A 166 -8.33 6.21 1.67
CA VAL A 166 -9.52 6.55 0.88
C VAL A 166 -10.64 7.11 1.77
N ARG A 167 -10.94 6.44 2.89
CA ARG A 167 -11.99 6.88 3.84
C ARG A 167 -11.68 8.25 4.43
N ILE A 168 -10.43 8.51 4.81
CA ILE A 168 -9.99 9.81 5.34
C ILE A 168 -10.13 10.88 4.26
N LEU A 169 -9.61 10.63 3.06
CA LEU A 169 -9.62 11.61 1.97
C LEU A 169 -11.04 11.94 1.51
N THR A 170 -11.93 10.95 1.41
CA THR A 170 -13.35 11.17 1.11
C THR A 170 -14.02 12.04 2.18
N ARG A 171 -13.80 11.77 3.47
CA ARG A 171 -14.44 12.53 4.56
C ARG A 171 -13.88 13.93 4.72
N VAL A 172 -12.56 14.08 4.63
CA VAL A 172 -11.88 15.36 4.85
C VAL A 172 -11.97 16.27 3.64
N PHE A 173 -11.88 15.73 2.42
CA PHE A 173 -11.85 16.54 1.20
C PHE A 173 -13.12 16.44 0.36
N GLY A 174 -14.10 15.63 0.77
CA GLY A 174 -15.39 15.51 0.08
C GLY A 174 -15.30 14.79 -1.27
N ILE A 175 -14.23 14.02 -1.49
CA ILE A 175 -13.99 13.34 -2.77
C ILE A 175 -15.06 12.29 -3.02
N ARG A 176 -15.71 12.40 -4.17
CA ARG A 176 -16.65 11.41 -4.69
C ARG A 176 -16.06 10.79 -5.95
N SER A 177 -16.10 9.46 -6.00
CA SER A 177 -15.72 8.71 -7.18
C SER A 177 -16.89 7.86 -7.65
N ARG A 178 -17.04 7.78 -8.98
CA ARG A 178 -17.95 6.84 -9.63
C ARG A 178 -17.29 5.48 -9.91
N LYS A 179 -15.97 5.37 -9.69
CA LYS A 179 -15.19 4.14 -9.83
C LYS A 179 -15.06 3.44 -8.48
N ARG A 180 -14.51 2.21 -8.51
CA ARG A 180 -14.09 1.54 -7.28
C ARG A 180 -13.02 2.39 -6.58
N LEU A 181 -13.32 2.87 -5.38
CA LEU A 181 -12.52 3.90 -4.70
C LEU A 181 -11.03 3.54 -4.57
N ARG A 182 -10.72 2.28 -4.24
CA ARG A 182 -9.33 1.80 -4.05
C ARG A 182 -8.48 1.82 -5.33
N THR A 183 -9.10 1.83 -6.50
CA THR A 183 -8.40 1.81 -7.80
C THR A 183 -8.57 3.12 -8.56
N ASP A 184 -9.18 4.13 -7.94
CA ASP A 184 -9.34 5.43 -8.57
C ASP A 184 -8.07 6.27 -8.38
N ALA A 185 -7.45 6.60 -9.51
CA ALA A 185 -6.22 7.40 -9.59
C ALA A 185 -6.35 8.74 -8.87
N GLN A 186 -7.55 9.31 -8.74
CA GLN A 186 -7.75 10.59 -8.06
C GLN A 186 -7.29 10.59 -6.59
N PHE A 187 -7.40 9.44 -5.90
CA PHE A 187 -6.93 9.33 -4.52
C PHE A 187 -5.41 9.28 -4.45
N ALA A 188 -4.76 8.55 -5.37
CA ALA A 188 -3.30 8.50 -5.48
C ALA A 188 -2.71 9.86 -5.87
N GLU A 189 -3.33 10.56 -6.81
CA GLU A 189 -2.93 11.91 -7.23
C GLU A 189 -3.03 12.89 -6.06
N LEU A 190 -4.19 12.95 -5.38
CA LEU A 190 -4.38 13.84 -4.25
C LEU A 190 -3.41 13.53 -3.11
N ALA A 191 -3.25 12.25 -2.76
CA ALA A 191 -2.28 11.83 -1.74
C ALA A 191 -0.85 12.20 -2.15
N GLY A 192 -0.50 12.09 -3.44
CA GLY A 192 0.78 12.53 -3.99
C GLY A 192 1.01 14.04 -3.80
N THR A 193 -0.01 14.88 -4.00
CA THR A 193 0.12 16.33 -3.75
C THR A 193 0.38 16.68 -2.28
N MET A 194 0.00 15.81 -1.35
CA MET A 194 0.20 15.98 0.09
C MET A 194 1.55 15.40 0.52
N LEU A 195 1.97 14.28 -0.07
CA LEU A 195 3.26 13.66 0.12
C LEU A 195 4.41 14.63 -0.25
N ALA A 196 4.27 15.37 -1.36
CA ALA A 196 5.26 16.34 -1.83
C ALA A 196 5.59 17.45 -0.82
N ALA A 197 4.78 17.63 0.22
CA ALA A 197 5.03 18.58 1.30
C ALA A 197 5.80 17.99 2.50
N THR A 198 6.24 16.72 2.43
CA THR A 198 6.71 15.94 3.60
C THR A 198 7.72 14.83 3.27
N ARG A 199 8.24 14.17 4.33
CA ARG A 199 9.04 12.94 4.23
C ARG A 199 8.15 11.72 3.98
N PRO A 200 8.41 10.91 2.93
CA PRO A 200 7.50 9.83 2.49
C PRO A 200 7.17 8.76 3.55
N ARG A 201 8.10 8.46 4.46
CA ARG A 201 7.90 7.44 5.52
C ARG A 201 7.07 7.93 6.71
N GLU A 202 7.03 9.24 6.92
CA GLU A 202 6.28 9.85 8.04
C GLU A 202 4.83 10.19 7.63
N TYR A 203 4.56 10.26 6.31
CA TYR A 203 3.26 10.58 5.71
C TYR A 203 2.49 9.32 5.30
#